data_AF-F3FIZ0-F1
#
_entry.id   AF-F3FIZ0-F1
#
_cell.length_a   1.000
_cell.length_b   1.000
_cell.length_c   1.000
_cell.angle_alpha   90.00
_cell.angle_beta   90.00
_cell.angle_gamma   90.00
#
_symmetry.space_group_name_H-M   'P 1'
#
loop_
_entity.id
_entity.type
_entity.pdbx_description
1 polymer ?
#
loop_
_entity_poly.entity_id
_entity_poly.type
_entity_poly.pdbx_seq_one_letter_code
_entity_poly.pdbx_strand_id
1 'polypeptide(L)'
;ALGLPEAGEGWVREVYLRGNGNNWVFARSVAARSALLDGGLNMDELGTRSLGELLFSDPAFVRGTLEVCHYPEAWLPAADAARGLWARRSRFDRGALSVLVAEVFLPALCTAIHDKDHV
;
A
#
# COMPACT_ATOMS: atom_id res chain seq x y z
N ALA A 1 -11.39 -8.74 -2.29
CA ALA A 1 -10.94 -7.36 -2.07
C ALA A 1 -11.20 -6.46 -3.29
N LEU A 2 -10.70 -6.81 -4.49
CA LEU A 2 -10.97 -6.02 -5.71
C LEU A 2 -12.13 -6.53 -6.57
N GLY A 3 -12.57 -7.78 -6.41
CA GLY A 3 -13.64 -8.36 -7.23
C GLY A 3 -13.21 -8.68 -8.65
N LEU A 4 -11.90 -8.90 -8.87
CA LEU A 4 -11.33 -9.21 -10.18
C LEU A 4 -11.37 -10.72 -10.45
N PRO A 5 -11.44 -11.14 -11.74
CA PRO A 5 -11.28 -12.52 -12.12
C PRO A 5 -9.92 -13.07 -11.67
N GLU A 6 -9.86 -14.35 -11.31
CA GLU A 6 -8.66 -15.00 -10.77
C GLU A 6 -7.46 -15.00 -11.76
N ALA A 7 -7.75 -14.99 -13.07
CA ALA A 7 -6.75 -14.93 -14.14
C ALA A 7 -6.63 -13.54 -14.81
N GLY A 8 -7.14 -12.48 -14.17
CA GLY A 8 -7.05 -11.12 -14.69
C GLY A 8 -5.65 -10.53 -14.54
N GLU A 9 -5.22 -9.71 -15.51
CA GLU A 9 -3.99 -8.95 -15.38
C GLU A 9 -4.13 -7.85 -14.31
N GLY A 10 -3.34 -7.95 -13.25
CA GLY A 10 -3.23 -6.95 -12.21
C GLY A 10 -1.96 -6.11 -12.37
N TRP A 11 -2.05 -4.86 -11.97
CA TRP A 11 -0.89 -4.02 -11.70
C TRP A 11 -0.55 -4.09 -10.22
N VAL A 12 0.74 -4.17 -9.90
CA VAL A 12 1.26 -4.20 -8.53
C VAL A 12 2.37 -3.18 -8.41
N ARG A 13 2.34 -2.38 -7.34
CA ARG A 13 3.45 -1.52 -6.93
C ARG A 13 3.79 -1.76 -5.48
N GLU A 14 5.07 -1.94 -5.25
CA GLU A 14 5.67 -2.16 -3.94
C GLU A 14 6.67 -1.05 -3.67
N VAL A 15 6.56 -0.39 -2.53
CA VAL A 15 7.43 0.72 -2.14
C VAL A 15 7.75 0.64 -0.66
N TYR A 16 8.88 1.23 -0.28
CA TYR A 16 9.22 1.48 1.11
C TYR A 16 9.03 2.95 1.45
N LEU A 17 8.32 3.22 2.54
CA LEU A 17 8.43 4.50 3.23
C LEU A 17 9.59 4.39 4.20
N ARG A 18 10.62 5.20 3.96
CA ARG A 18 11.85 5.19 4.74
C ARG A 18 11.88 6.34 5.73
N GLY A 19 12.33 6.06 6.95
CA GLY A 19 12.59 7.07 7.97
C GLY A 19 13.92 6.78 8.65
N ASN A 20 14.71 7.83 8.92
CA ASN A 20 16.07 7.73 9.47
C ASN A 20 16.94 6.69 8.72
N GLY A 21 16.83 6.63 7.39
CA GLY A 21 17.57 5.69 6.55
C GLY A 21 17.06 4.23 6.57
N ASN A 22 16.11 3.89 7.43
CA ASN A 22 15.56 2.54 7.58
C ASN A 22 14.21 2.38 6.87
N ASN A 23 13.86 1.14 6.51
CA ASN A 23 12.52 0.82 6.01
C ASN A 23 11.54 0.81 7.19
N TRP A 24 10.55 1.70 7.17
CA TRP A 24 9.55 1.79 8.23
C TRP A 24 8.22 1.15 7.84
N VAL A 25 7.82 1.31 6.58
CA VAL A 25 6.59 0.74 6.05
C VAL A 25 6.88 0.12 4.70
N PHE A 26 6.49 -1.14 4.53
CA PHE A 26 6.36 -1.76 3.22
C PHE A 26 4.92 -1.54 2.74
N ALA A 27 4.74 -0.80 1.65
CA ALA A 27 3.43 -0.55 1.09
C ALA A 27 3.27 -1.27 -0.25
N ARG A 28 2.16 -2.00 -0.39
CA ARG A 28 1.78 -2.72 -1.60
C ARG A 28 0.45 -2.22 -2.09
N SER A 29 0.40 -1.80 -3.34
CA SER A 29 -0.81 -1.34 -4.00
C SER A 29 -1.12 -2.23 -5.19
N VAL A 30 -2.39 -2.60 -5.34
CA VAL A 30 -2.85 -3.47 -6.42
C VAL A 30 -4.10 -2.90 -7.08
N ALA A 31 -4.20 -3.03 -8.40
CA ALA A 31 -5.34 -2.58 -9.20
C ALA A 31 -5.48 -3.45 -10.45
N ALA A 32 -6.65 -3.41 -11.11
CA ALA A 32 -6.81 -4.03 -12.42
C ALA A 32 -6.03 -3.24 -13.47
N ARG A 33 -5.27 -3.93 -14.32
CA ARG A 33 -4.47 -3.25 -15.35
C ARG A 33 -5.33 -2.46 -16.34
N SER A 34 -6.45 -3.05 -16.78
CA SER A 34 -7.43 -2.39 -17.67
C SER A 34 -7.99 -1.11 -17.03
N ALA A 35 -8.39 -1.18 -15.77
CA ALA A 35 -8.98 -0.03 -15.08
C ALA A 35 -8.00 1.14 -14.89
N LEU A 36 -6.68 0.89 -14.84
CA LEU A 36 -5.66 1.94 -14.81
C LEU A 36 -5.50 2.63 -16.16
N LEU A 37 -5.47 1.84 -17.25
CA LEU A 37 -5.39 2.34 -18.61
C LEU A 37 -6.62 3.20 -18.95
N ASP A 38 -7.82 2.70 -18.63
CA ASP A 38 -9.08 3.39 -18.90
C ASP A 38 -9.31 4.57 -17.95
N GLY A 39 -8.87 4.44 -16.70
CA GLY A 39 -9.02 5.44 -15.65
C GLY A 39 -8.08 6.63 -15.78
N GLY A 40 -7.14 6.64 -16.73
CA GLY A 40 -6.20 7.73 -16.95
C GLY A 40 -5.23 7.95 -15.79
N LEU A 41 -5.04 6.94 -14.93
CA LEU A 41 -4.09 6.98 -13.84
C LEU A 41 -2.79 6.33 -14.29
N ASN A 42 -1.86 7.16 -14.75
CA ASN A 42 -0.54 6.70 -15.13
C ASN A 42 0.29 6.38 -13.87
N MET A 43 0.13 5.17 -13.35
CA MET A 43 0.84 4.75 -12.14
C MET A 43 2.33 4.49 -12.40
N ASP A 44 2.74 4.31 -13.65
CA ASP A 44 4.15 4.15 -14.04
C ASP A 44 4.89 5.50 -13.96
N GLU A 45 4.20 6.61 -14.22
CA GLU A 45 4.71 7.97 -14.02
C GLU A 45 4.79 8.40 -12.55
N LEU A 46 4.20 7.63 -11.63
CA LEU A 46 4.21 8.00 -10.22
C LEU A 46 5.63 7.97 -9.63
N GLY A 47 6.54 7.15 -10.16
CA GLY A 47 7.94 7.11 -9.74
C GLY A 47 8.09 7.07 -8.21
N THR A 48 8.67 8.13 -7.64
CA THR A 48 8.86 8.33 -6.19
C THR A 48 7.74 9.10 -5.50
N ARG A 49 6.74 9.61 -6.24
CA ARG A 49 5.56 10.29 -5.66
C ARG A 49 4.70 9.32 -4.85
N SER A 50 4.13 9.87 -3.79
CA SER A 50 3.25 9.15 -2.88
C SER A 50 1.93 8.81 -3.58
N LEU A 51 1.61 7.52 -3.66
CA LEU A 51 0.28 7.10 -4.13
C LEU A 51 -0.81 7.56 -3.17
N GLY A 52 -0.56 7.48 -1.86
CA GLY A 52 -1.50 7.96 -0.85
C GLY A 52 -1.85 9.42 -1.09
N GLU A 53 -0.85 10.28 -1.30
CA GLU A 53 -1.08 11.71 -1.59
C GLU A 53 -1.98 11.90 -2.82
N LEU A 54 -1.72 11.17 -3.92
CA LEU A 54 -2.56 11.24 -5.11
C LEU A 54 -4.01 10.79 -4.83
N LEU A 55 -4.18 9.69 -4.09
CA LEU A 55 -5.49 9.15 -3.74
C LEU A 55 -6.26 10.06 -2.77
N PHE A 56 -5.56 10.82 -1.92
CA PHE A 56 -6.17 11.75 -0.96
C PHE A 56 -6.41 13.15 -1.54
N SER A 57 -5.63 13.56 -2.53
CA SER A 57 -5.71 14.90 -3.13
C SER A 57 -6.76 14.98 -4.23
N ASP A 58 -7.12 13.86 -4.87
CA ASP A 58 -8.19 13.80 -5.85
C ASP A 58 -9.53 13.43 -5.17
N PRO A 59 -10.48 14.38 -5.03
CA PRO A 59 -11.75 14.16 -4.35
C PRO A 59 -12.67 13.17 -5.07
N ALA A 60 -12.34 12.76 -6.31
CA ALA A 60 -13.05 11.72 -7.02
C ALA A 60 -12.81 10.31 -6.43
N PHE A 61 -11.77 10.15 -5.62
CA PHE A 61 -11.54 8.91 -4.89
C PHE A 61 -12.37 8.83 -3.61
N VAL A 62 -13.17 7.77 -3.52
CA VAL A 62 -13.86 7.38 -2.30
C VAL A 62 -13.04 6.31 -1.60
N ARG A 63 -12.63 6.60 -0.37
CA ARG A 63 -11.95 5.62 0.48
C ARG A 63 -12.98 4.69 1.13
N GLY A 64 -12.80 3.39 0.94
CA GLY A 64 -13.55 2.35 1.63
C GLY A 64 -13.11 2.14 3.09
N THR A 65 -13.63 1.09 3.71
CA THR A 65 -13.30 0.74 5.10
C THR A 65 -11.80 0.47 5.28
N LEU A 66 -11.25 1.02 6.36
CA LEU A 66 -9.90 0.68 6.82
C LEU A 66 -9.96 -0.63 7.61
N GLU A 67 -9.24 -1.63 7.13
CA GLU A 67 -9.09 -2.92 7.80
C GLU A 67 -7.71 -3.00 8.43
N VAL A 68 -7.62 -3.52 9.66
CA VAL A 68 -6.37 -3.81 10.35
C VAL A 68 -6.20 -5.32 10.41
N CYS A 69 -5.01 -5.82 10.08
CA CYS A 69 -4.72 -7.24 10.05
C CYS A 69 -3.24 -7.53 10.38
N HIS A 70 -2.91 -8.80 10.56
CA HIS A 70 -1.53 -9.26 10.51
C HIS A 70 -1.19 -9.66 9.08
N TYR A 71 -0.07 -9.15 8.55
CA TYR A 71 0.34 -9.46 7.18
C TYR A 71 1.06 -10.82 7.10
N PRO A 72 0.75 -11.65 6.10
CA PRO A 72 1.46 -12.92 5.90
C PRO A 72 2.94 -12.69 5.59
N GLU A 73 3.81 -13.35 6.35
CA GLU A 73 5.27 -13.28 6.14
C GLU A 73 5.67 -13.68 4.71
N ALA A 74 5.00 -14.69 4.15
CA ALA A 74 5.25 -15.18 2.80
C ALA A 74 5.00 -14.15 1.69
N TRP A 75 4.36 -13.02 1.99
CA TRP A 75 4.07 -11.95 1.03
C TRP A 75 4.99 -10.73 1.23
N LEU A 76 5.90 -10.78 2.20
CA LEU A 76 6.92 -9.77 2.39
C LEU A 76 8.16 -10.05 1.53
N PRO A 77 8.90 -9.01 1.14
CA PRO A 77 10.24 -9.17 0.60
C PRO A 77 11.12 -9.93 1.60
N ALA A 78 11.99 -10.81 1.11
CA ALA A 78 12.82 -11.68 1.95
C ALA A 78 13.67 -10.90 2.97
N ALA A 79 14.09 -9.68 2.64
CA ALA A 79 14.89 -8.82 3.51
C ALA A 79 14.10 -8.28 4.72
N ASP A 80 12.77 -8.23 4.65
CA ASP A 80 11.88 -7.72 5.70
C ASP A 80 10.95 -8.81 6.26
N ALA A 81 11.24 -10.08 5.96
CA ALA A 81 10.43 -11.21 6.39
C ALA A 81 10.39 -11.29 7.92
N ALA A 82 9.20 -11.02 8.47
CA ALA A 82 8.92 -11.12 9.88
C ALA A 82 7.47 -11.55 10.11
N ARG A 83 7.26 -12.26 11.22
CA ARG A 83 5.94 -12.79 11.60
C ARG A 83 5.17 -11.80 12.45
N GLY A 84 3.85 -11.81 12.30
CA GLY A 84 2.96 -11.04 13.16
C GLY A 84 3.12 -9.53 12.99
N LEU A 85 3.58 -9.06 11.83
CA LEU A 85 3.62 -7.63 11.54
C LEU A 85 2.20 -7.09 11.40
N TRP A 86 1.94 -5.97 12.08
CA TRP A 86 0.72 -5.22 11.89
C TRP A 86 0.70 -4.63 10.48
N ALA A 87 -0.47 -4.71 9.87
CA ALA A 87 -0.76 -4.05 8.61
C ALA A 87 -2.13 -3.42 8.64
N ARG A 88 -2.32 -2.44 7.77
CA ARG A 88 -3.64 -1.90 7.45
C ARG A 88 -3.84 -1.95 5.95
N ARG A 89 -5.09 -2.10 5.52
CA ARG A 89 -5.44 -1.99 4.11
C ARG A 89 -6.74 -1.23 3.92
N SER A 90 -6.85 -0.58 2.77
CA SER A 90 -8.04 0.16 2.37
C SER A 90 -8.18 0.08 0.86
N ARG A 91 -9.42 -0.09 0.41
CA ARG A 91 -9.78 0.07 -1.00
C ARG A 91 -10.09 1.54 -1.28
N PHE A 92 -9.72 2.02 -2.46
CA PHE A 92 -10.03 3.34 -2.98
C PHE A 92 -10.70 3.16 -4.33
N ASP A 93 -11.83 3.82 -4.52
CA ASP A 93 -12.67 3.68 -5.71
C ASP A 93 -12.86 5.03 -6.40
N ARG A 94 -12.72 5.05 -7.73
CA ARG A 94 -13.03 6.19 -8.60
C ARG A 94 -13.67 5.68 -9.88
N GLY A 95 -14.99 5.76 -9.98
CA GLY A 95 -15.73 5.18 -11.10
C GLY A 95 -15.48 3.67 -11.21
N ALA A 96 -14.99 3.20 -12.37
CA ALA A 96 -14.63 1.80 -12.59
C ALA A 96 -13.25 1.42 -12.04
N LEU A 97 -12.44 2.40 -11.61
CA LEU A 97 -11.12 2.15 -11.06
C LEU A 97 -11.20 1.84 -9.57
N SER A 98 -10.54 0.75 -9.18
CA SER A 98 -10.38 0.36 -7.79
C SER A 98 -8.92 0.02 -7.49
N VAL A 99 -8.38 0.63 -6.44
CA VAL A 99 -7.02 0.42 -5.97
C VAL A 99 -7.07 -0.07 -4.53
N LEU A 100 -6.48 -1.22 -4.25
CA LEU A 100 -6.28 -1.71 -2.88
C LEU A 100 -4.88 -1.33 -2.44
N VAL A 101 -4.79 -0.59 -1.34
CA VAL A 101 -3.53 -0.21 -0.72
C VAL A 101 -3.39 -0.96 0.59
N ALA A 102 -2.26 -1.64 0.79
CA ALA A 102 -1.88 -2.27 2.04
C ALA A 102 -0.56 -1.66 2.52
N GLU A 103 -0.47 -1.35 3.81
CA GLU A 103 0.71 -0.81 4.48
C GLU A 103 1.07 -1.72 5.63
N VAL A 104 2.27 -2.29 5.60
CA VAL A 104 2.81 -3.17 6.62
C VAL A 104 3.87 -2.42 7.43
N PHE A 105 3.68 -2.37 8.74
CA PHE A 105 4.58 -1.65 9.65
C PHE A 105 5.74 -2.54 10.06
N LEU A 106 6.95 -2.13 9.70
CA LEU A 106 8.16 -2.92 9.87
C LEU A 106 8.78 -2.70 11.26
N PRO A 107 9.59 -3.65 11.77
CA PRO A 107 10.16 -3.58 13.12
C PRO A 107 10.92 -2.28 13.42
N ALA A 108 11.65 -1.73 12.45
CA ALA A 108 12.43 -0.51 12.63
C ALA A 108 11.57 0.72 12.99
N LEU A 109 10.32 0.77 12.51
CA LEU A 109 9.38 1.82 12.92
C LEU A 109 8.98 1.67 14.39
N CYS A 110 8.65 0.44 14.80
CA CYS A 110 8.25 0.16 16.18
C CYS A 110 9.38 0.53 17.16
N THR A 111 10.62 0.16 16.84
CA THR A 111 11.79 0.57 17.63
C THR A 111 11.92 2.09 17.70
N ALA A 112 11.82 2.77 16.55
CA ALA A 112 11.95 4.23 16.48
C ALA A 112 10.85 4.99 17.24
N ILE A 113 9.63 4.43 17.32
CA ILE A 113 8.53 5.01 18.12
C ILE A 113 8.81 4.82 19.60
N HIS A 114 9.17 3.61 20.04
CA HIS A 114 9.48 3.35 21.45
C HIS A 114 10.66 4.17 21.98
N ASP A 115 11.72 4.38 21.18
CA ASP A 115 12.86 5.20 21.58
C ASP A 115 12.47 6.68 21.78
N LYS A 116 11.39 7.14 21.13
CA LYS A 116 10.91 8.51 21.21
C LYS A 116 10.06 8.79 22.45
N ASP A 117 9.51 7.75 23.07
CA ASP A 117 8.74 7.84 24.33
C ASP A 117 9.65 7.93 25.57
N HIS A 118 10.97 7.94 25.40
CA HIS A 118 11.98 8.03 26.46
C HIS A 118 12.84 9.30 26.42
N VAL A 119 12.39 10.34 25.70
CA VAL A 119 13.03 11.67 25.63
C VAL A 119 12.13 12.74 26.23
#